data_AF-A0A352V2S5-F1
#
_entry.id   AF-A0A352V2S5-F1
#
_cell.length_a   1.000
_cell.length_b   1.000
_cell.length_c   1.000
_cell.angle_alpha   90.00
_cell.angle_beta   90.00
_cell.angle_gamma   90.00
#
_symmetry.space_group_name_H-M   'P 1'
#
loop_
_entity.id
_entity.type
_entity.pdbx_description
1 polymer ?
#
loop_
_entity_poly.entity_id
_entity_poly.type
_entity_poly.pdbx_seq_one_letter_code
_entity_poly.pdbx_strand_id
1 'polypeptide(L)'
;MAGKTGTAQVRNISAAERAAGVVSNDQLPWERRDHALFVCYAPFDRPKVAVSLVVEHGGGGSTVAAPIARDILLNCLTGGGIPPLSAYPSAQRGRIETQFKEMKLRDLGDVTPGKSRA
;
A
#
# COMPACT_ATOMS: atom_id res chain seq x y z
N MET A 1 -7.57 -3.23 10.96
CA MET A 1 -6.09 -3.33 10.81
C MET A 1 -5.45 -2.27 11.67
N ALA A 2 -4.19 -2.44 12.05
CA ALA A 2 -3.38 -1.38 12.68
C ALA A 2 -2.01 -1.31 11.99
N GLY A 3 -1.42 -0.13 11.99
CA GLY A 3 -0.14 0.09 11.32
C GLY A 3 0.32 1.54 11.37
N LYS A 4 1.52 1.78 10.85
CA LYS A 4 2.13 3.10 10.82
C LYS A 4 2.64 3.42 9.42
N THR A 5 2.26 4.60 8.94
CA THR A 5 2.76 5.17 7.68
C THR A 5 4.09 5.87 7.90
N GLY A 6 4.91 5.85 6.86
CA GLY A 6 6.12 6.64 6.74
C GLY A 6 6.23 7.25 5.35
N THR A 7 6.96 8.35 5.28
CA THR A 7 7.43 8.94 4.02
C THR A 7 8.91 9.17 4.19
N ALA A 8 9.72 8.59 3.30
CA ALA A 8 11.17 8.67 3.39
C ALA A 8 11.72 9.53 2.26
N GLN A 9 12.32 10.66 2.63
CA GLN A 9 12.99 11.56 1.71
C GLN A 9 14.29 10.91 1.19
N VAL A 10 14.51 10.96 -0.12
CA VAL A 10 15.64 10.28 -0.79
C VAL A 10 16.83 11.20 -1.09
N ARG A 11 16.71 12.49 -0.78
CA ARG A 11 17.70 13.53 -1.08
C ARG A 11 18.05 14.35 0.14
N ASN A 12 19.18 15.04 0.09
CA ASN A 12 19.45 16.13 1.02
C ASN A 12 18.73 17.39 0.55
N ILE A 13 18.16 18.15 1.48
CA ILE A 13 17.66 19.50 1.23
C ILE A 13 18.64 20.46 1.90
N SER A 14 19.29 21.29 1.09
CA SER A 14 20.24 22.30 1.58
C SER A 14 19.52 23.39 2.38
N ALA A 15 20.28 24.12 3.20
CA ALA A 15 19.73 25.26 3.95
C ALA A 15 19.16 26.34 3.02
N ALA A 16 19.83 26.59 1.88
CA ALA A 16 19.37 27.52 0.86
C ALA A 16 18.04 27.08 0.23
N GLU A 17 17.89 25.78 -0.10
CA GLU A 17 16.62 25.24 -0.61
C GLU A 17 15.50 25.35 0.44
N ARG A 18 15.77 25.05 1.71
CA ARG A 18 14.76 25.22 2.77
C ARG A 18 14.34 26.68 2.92
N ALA A 19 15.28 27.62 2.80
CA ALA A 19 15.02 29.05 2.89
C ALA A 19 14.21 29.57 1.70
N ALA A 20 14.43 29.03 0.50
CA ALA A 20 13.65 29.36 -0.70
C ALA A 20 12.23 28.77 -0.71
N GLY A 21 11.93 27.84 0.19
CA GLY A 21 10.67 27.14 0.31
C GLY A 21 10.75 25.68 -0.14
N VAL A 22 9.96 24.82 0.50
CA VAL A 22 9.94 23.38 0.21
C VAL A 22 9.20 23.15 -1.11
N VAL A 23 9.92 22.62 -2.11
CA VAL A 23 9.33 22.18 -3.39
C VAL A 23 8.40 20.99 -3.14
N SER A 24 7.19 21.06 -3.68
CA SER A 24 6.22 19.98 -3.57
C SER A 24 6.71 18.71 -4.25
N ASN A 25 6.37 17.56 -3.68
CA ASN A 25 6.89 16.26 -4.11
C ASN A 25 6.50 15.91 -5.56
N ASP A 26 5.33 16.34 -6.02
CA ASP A 26 4.86 16.16 -7.40
C ASP A 26 5.65 17.01 -8.43
N GLN A 27 6.27 18.10 -8.00
CA GLN A 27 7.09 18.98 -8.84
C GLN A 27 8.55 18.51 -8.96
N LEU A 28 8.95 17.52 -8.15
CA LEU A 28 10.29 16.94 -8.23
C LEU A 28 10.37 15.90 -9.37
N PRO A 29 11.54 15.77 -10.03
CA PRO A 29 11.86 14.59 -10.83
C PRO A 29 11.56 13.30 -10.06
N TRP A 30 11.07 12.26 -10.76
CA TRP A 30 10.54 11.05 -10.13
C TRP A 30 11.54 10.42 -9.16
N GLU A 31 12.79 10.28 -9.57
CA GLU A 31 13.89 9.71 -8.79
C GLU A 31 14.26 10.54 -7.55
N ARG A 32 13.76 11.77 -7.44
CA ARG A 32 13.95 12.66 -6.28
C ARG A 32 12.74 12.70 -5.35
N ARG A 33 11.67 11.99 -5.69
CA ARG A 33 10.46 11.93 -4.87
C ARG A 33 10.63 11.01 -3.69
N ASP A 34 9.94 11.33 -2.61
CA ASP A 34 9.96 10.52 -1.40
C ASP A 34 9.42 9.10 -1.67
N HIS A 35 9.89 8.12 -0.90
CA HIS A 35 9.28 6.79 -0.87
C HIS A 35 8.04 6.80 0.02
N ALA A 36 7.02 6.03 -0.36
CA ALA A 36 5.84 5.79 0.46
C ALA A 36 6.01 4.47 1.23
N LEU A 37 5.89 4.52 2.56
CA LEU A 37 6.09 3.36 3.43
C LEU A 37 4.84 3.08 4.26
N PHE A 38 4.58 1.81 4.49
CA PHE A 38 3.59 1.36 5.47
C PHE A 38 3.95 0.01 6.05
N VAL A 39 3.93 -0.10 7.37
CA VAL A 39 4.04 -1.38 8.09
C VAL A 39 2.76 -1.57 8.89
N CYS A 40 2.10 -2.71 8.71
CA CYS A 40 0.80 -2.98 9.32
C CYS A 40 0.53 -4.46 9.55
N TYR A 41 -0.48 -4.75 10.35
CA TYR A 41 -1.01 -6.09 10.57
C TYR A 41 -2.54 -6.11 10.66
N ALA A 42 -3.12 -7.30 10.42
CA ALA A 42 -4.54 -7.55 10.62
C ALA A 42 -4.85 -9.03 10.93
N PRO A 43 -5.99 -9.33 11.60
CA PRO A 43 -6.88 -8.43 12.33
C PRO A 43 -6.18 -7.69 13.50
N PHE A 44 -6.81 -6.64 14.06
CA PHE A 44 -6.20 -5.88 15.15
C PHE A 44 -6.14 -6.69 16.45
N ASP A 45 -7.27 -7.25 16.88
CA ASP A 45 -7.38 -7.94 18.17
C ASP A 45 -6.70 -9.31 18.19
N ARG A 46 -6.54 -9.93 17.02
CA ARG A 46 -5.87 -11.24 16.87
C ARG A 46 -5.10 -11.30 15.56
N PRO A 47 -3.88 -10.71 15.51
CA PRO A 47 -3.10 -10.58 14.28
C PRO A 47 -2.82 -11.94 13.62
N LYS A 48 -2.93 -11.97 12.29
CA LYS A 48 -2.69 -13.16 11.46
C LYS A 48 -1.69 -12.92 10.33
N VAL A 49 -1.74 -11.73 9.75
CA VAL A 49 -0.89 -11.33 8.63
C VAL A 49 -0.27 -9.98 8.95
N ALA A 50 1.03 -9.84 8.69
CA ALA A 50 1.75 -8.58 8.71
C ALA A 50 2.28 -8.26 7.31
N VAL A 51 2.31 -6.98 6.97
CA VAL A 51 2.80 -6.47 5.69
C VAL A 51 3.77 -5.33 5.98
N SER A 52 4.95 -5.39 5.35
CA SER A 52 5.88 -4.26 5.22
C SER A 52 5.92 -3.90 3.74
N LEU A 53 5.52 -2.66 3.42
CA LEU A 53 5.40 -2.19 2.04
C LEU A 53 6.22 -0.91 1.86
N VAL A 54 7.00 -0.90 0.79
CA VAL A 54 7.68 0.28 0.26
C VAL A 54 7.24 0.45 -1.18
N VAL A 55 6.80 1.67 -1.53
CA VAL A 55 6.61 2.09 -2.91
C VAL A 55 7.68 3.13 -3.20
N GLU A 56 8.68 2.72 -3.97
CA GLU A 56 9.77 3.59 -4.40
C GLU A 56 9.20 4.79 -5.15
N HIS A 57 9.67 5.97 -4.74
CA HIS A 57 9.26 7.26 -5.27
C HIS A 57 7.73 7.49 -5.29
N GLY A 58 6.99 6.78 -4.43
CA GLY A 58 5.53 6.81 -4.34
C GLY A 58 4.97 7.97 -3.51
N GLY A 59 5.82 8.80 -2.90
CA GLY A 59 5.43 9.96 -2.11
C GLY A 59 4.83 9.62 -0.75
N GLY A 60 3.55 9.94 -0.56
CA GLY A 60 2.88 9.84 0.74
C GLY A 60 2.56 8.40 1.16
N GLY A 61 3.03 7.98 2.34
CA GLY A 61 2.74 6.64 2.88
C GLY A 61 1.25 6.38 3.10
N SER A 62 0.51 7.37 3.60
CA SER A 62 -0.93 7.25 3.87
C SER A 62 -1.80 7.24 2.61
N THR A 63 -1.35 7.91 1.55
CA THR A 63 -2.09 8.05 0.30
C THR A 63 -1.80 6.91 -0.68
N VAL A 64 -0.58 6.36 -0.66
CA VAL A 64 -0.14 5.34 -1.62
C VAL A 64 0.07 3.97 -0.97
N ALA A 65 0.94 3.86 0.03
CA ALA A 65 1.30 2.56 0.59
C ALA A 65 0.17 1.94 1.43
N ALA A 66 -0.54 2.73 2.25
CA ALA A 66 -1.58 2.20 3.13
C ALA A 66 -2.77 1.54 2.39
N PRO A 67 -3.33 2.12 1.30
CA PRO A 67 -4.37 1.45 0.52
C PRO A 67 -3.91 0.14 -0.12
N ILE A 68 -2.68 0.09 -0.65
CA ILE A 68 -2.12 -1.13 -1.26
C ILE A 68 -1.98 -2.24 -0.22
N ALA A 69 -1.40 -1.92 0.94
CA ALA A 69 -1.24 -2.89 2.02
C ALA A 69 -2.57 -3.39 2.59
N ARG A 70 -3.60 -2.53 2.67
CA ARG A 70 -4.96 -2.94 3.01
C ARG A 70 -5.46 -3.99 2.03
N ASP A 71 -5.30 -3.77 0.74
CA ASP A 71 -5.80 -4.68 -0.30
C ASP A 71 -5.09 -6.05 -0.23
N ILE A 72 -3.78 -6.05 0.01
CA ILE A 72 -2.99 -7.26 0.28
C ILE A 72 -3.53 -7.99 1.51
N LEU A 73 -3.67 -7.30 2.65
CA LEU A 73 -4.19 -7.88 3.88
C LEU A 73 -5.58 -8.49 3.69
N LEU A 74 -6.48 -7.77 3.01
CA LEU A 74 -7.84 -8.25 2.74
C LEU A 74 -7.82 -9.52 1.90
N ASN A 75 -7.05 -9.55 0.81
CA ASN A 75 -6.92 -10.73 -0.04
C ASN A 75 -6.38 -11.94 0.73
N CYS A 76 -5.33 -11.75 1.55
CA CYS A 76 -4.79 -12.83 2.38
C CYS A 76 -5.82 -13.35 3.40
N LEU A 77 -6.61 -12.46 4.01
CA LEU A 77 -7.60 -12.82 5.02
C LEU A 77 -8.88 -13.43 4.42
N THR A 78 -9.18 -13.18 3.14
CA THR A 78 -10.32 -13.77 2.42
C THR A 78 -9.95 -15.01 1.60
N GLY A 79 -8.77 -15.59 1.81
CA GLY A 79 -8.36 -16.83 1.15
C GLY A 79 -8.00 -16.68 -0.33
N GLY A 80 -7.49 -15.52 -0.74
CA GLY A 80 -6.96 -15.30 -2.10
C GLY A 80 -7.96 -14.80 -3.14
N GLY A 81 -9.24 -14.68 -2.79
CA GLY A 81 -10.27 -14.10 -3.67
C GLY A 81 -10.33 -12.57 -3.66
N ILE A 82 -11.18 -12.00 -4.53
CA ILE A 82 -11.54 -10.57 -4.49
C ILE A 82 -12.31 -10.30 -3.20
N PRO A 83 -11.85 -9.38 -2.32
CA PRO A 83 -12.57 -9.06 -1.09
C PRO A 83 -13.93 -8.43 -1.37
N PRO A 84 -14.95 -8.66 -0.51
CA PRO A 84 -16.25 -8.02 -0.69
C PRO A 84 -16.15 -6.50 -0.52
N LEU A 85 -16.97 -5.73 -1.25
CA LEU A 85 -16.98 -4.26 -1.15
C LEU A 85 -17.25 -3.74 0.27
N SER A 86 -17.94 -4.52 1.11
CA SER A 86 -18.19 -4.20 2.51
C SER A 86 -16.92 -4.11 3.36
N ALA A 87 -15.82 -4.77 2.94
CA ALA A 87 -14.52 -4.70 3.61
C ALA A 87 -13.83 -3.32 3.45
N TYR A 88 -14.35 -2.46 2.58
CA TYR A 88 -13.82 -1.15 2.29
C TYR A 88 -14.65 -0.02 2.91
N PRO A 89 -14.01 1.13 3.26
CA PRO A 89 -14.74 2.31 3.72
C PRO A 89 -15.83 2.72 2.73
N SER A 90 -17.02 3.07 3.23
CA SER A 90 -18.19 3.38 2.40
C SER A 90 -17.90 4.40 1.30
N ALA A 91 -17.16 5.46 1.64
CA ALA A 91 -16.76 6.53 0.72
C ALA A 91 -15.89 6.06 -0.46
N GLN A 92 -15.24 4.89 -0.36
CA GLN A 92 -14.32 4.38 -1.38
C GLN A 92 -14.94 3.27 -2.25
N ARG A 93 -16.11 2.72 -1.86
CA ARG A 93 -16.68 1.52 -2.48
C ARG A 93 -16.97 1.70 -3.97
N GLY A 94 -17.48 2.86 -4.39
CA GLY A 94 -17.76 3.13 -5.81
C GLY A 94 -16.50 3.07 -6.68
N ARG A 95 -15.41 3.71 -6.24
CA ARG A 95 -14.11 3.64 -6.94
C ARG A 95 -13.58 2.21 -7.00
N ILE A 96 -13.67 1.48 -5.89
CA ILE A 96 -13.14 0.11 -5.78
C ILE A 96 -13.95 -0.86 -6.65
N GLU A 97 -15.26 -0.69 -6.72
CA GLU A 97 -16.12 -1.44 -7.62
C GLU A 97 -15.71 -1.25 -9.08
N THR A 98 -15.46 -0.02 -9.52
CA THR A 98 -14.92 0.26 -10.85
C THR A 98 -13.57 -0.42 -11.06
N GLN A 99 -12.65 -0.29 -10.10
CA GLN A 99 -11.34 -0.94 -10.18
C GLN A 99 -11.45 -2.46 -10.32
N PHE A 100 -12.35 -3.11 -9.58
CA PHE A 100 -12.57 -4.56 -9.67
C PHE A 100 -13.14 -4.98 -11.03
N LYS A 101 -14.06 -4.20 -11.62
CA LYS A 101 -14.62 -4.46 -12.95
C LYS A 101 -13.56 -4.33 -14.06
N GLU A 102 -12.64 -3.40 -13.90
CA GLU A 102 -11.56 -3.14 -14.88
C GLU A 102 -10.35 -4.08 -14.71
N MET A 103 -10.24 -4.74 -13.56
CA MET A 103 -9.08 -5.57 -13.22
C MET A 103 -9.03 -6.83 -14.07
N LYS A 104 -7.92 -6.99 -14.79
CA LYS A 104 -7.61 -8.24 -15.52
C LYS A 104 -6.89 -9.19 -14.56
N LEU A 105 -7.63 -10.10 -13.94
CA LEU A 105 -7.05 -11.10 -13.06
C LEU A 105 -6.27 -12.13 -13.88
N ARG A 106 -5.11 -12.53 -13.36
CA ARG A 106 -4.38 -13.69 -13.87
C ARG A 106 -5.03 -14.93 -13.28
N ASP A 107 -5.35 -15.90 -14.13
CA ASP A 107 -5.69 -17.24 -13.65
C ASP A 107 -4.41 -17.90 -13.13
N LEU A 108 -4.35 -18.13 -11.82
CA LEU A 108 -3.18 -18.72 -11.17
C LEU A 108 -3.24 -20.25 -11.13
N GLY A 109 -4.34 -20.86 -11.62
CA GLY A 109 -4.59 -22.30 -11.49
C GLY A 109 -4.69 -22.74 -10.03
N ASP A 110 -4.87 -24.06 -9.81
CA ASP A 110 -4.84 -24.63 -8.46
C ASP A 110 -3.42 -24.49 -7.87
N VAL A 111 -3.28 -23.60 -6.88
CA VAL A 111 -2.06 -23.46 -6.10
C VAL A 111 -1.82 -24.78 -5.36
N THR A 112 -0.91 -25.62 -5.86
CA THR A 112 -0.48 -26.82 -5.13
C THR A 112 0.14 -26.36 -3.81
N PRO A 113 -0.36 -26.77 -2.63
CA PRO A 113 0.21 -26.34 -1.37
C PRO A 113 1.67 -26.78 -1.32
N GLY A 114 2.58 -25.80 -1.38
CA GLY A 114 4.00 -26.07 -1.22
C GLY A 114 4.23 -26.76 0.12
N LYS A 115 4.92 -27.91 0.11
CA LYS A 115 5.33 -28.60 1.34
C LYS A 115 6.11 -27.60 2.21
N SER A 116 5.56 -27.27 3.36
CA SER A 116 6.28 -26.56 4.42
C SER A 116 7.55 -27.35 4.72
N ARG A 117 8.72 -26.78 4.40
CA ARG A 117 10.00 -27.31 4.87
C ARG A 117 10.17 -26.80 6.29
N ALA A 118 9.90 -27.69 7.25
CA ALA A 118 10.43 -27.59 8.61
C ALA A 118 11.91 -27.99 8.61
#